data_AF-A0A345P2B9-F1
#
_entry.id   AF-A0A345P2B9-F1
#
_cell.length_a   1.000
_cell.length_b   1.000
_cell.length_c   1.000
_cell.angle_alpha   90.00
_cell.angle_beta   90.00
_cell.angle_gamma   90.00
#
_symmetry.space_group_name_H-M   'P 1'
#
loop_
_entity.id
_entity.type
_entity.pdbx_description
1 polymer ?
#
loop_
_entity_poly.entity_id
_entity_poly.type
_entity_poly.pdbx_seq_one_letter_code
_entity_poly.pdbx_strand_id
1 'polypeptide(L)'
;MLPNGVLSTTPITGSFIAPDNQPFSYTTDYEKGGIHLQDPSQGLDVQVWTAQVKLDGIYISAPNTPEVKILSGLRYTEVGLSFDQNMNPHISFVQNGNAGLLWYDSAAHANATMMIPDAINPRTCLDDKRSLSSSSSDVLLFYLKSDNHLYYRQQRDRFGIEYPLGVVDGNVLRRVGMNQKYRLQIEIEKLSKPTI
;
A
#
# COMPACT_ATOMS: atom_id res chain seq x y z
N MET A 1 7.24 8.20 -7.51
CA MET A 1 7.23 7.54 -8.82
C MET A 1 8.21 6.37 -8.96
N LEU A 2 7.79 5.31 -9.68
CA LEU A 2 8.68 4.25 -10.14
C LEU A 2 9.52 4.75 -11.34
N PRO A 3 10.86 4.64 -11.35
CA PRO A 3 11.68 5.08 -12.46
C PRO A 3 11.28 4.40 -13.78
N ASN A 4 10.95 5.19 -14.80
CA ASN A 4 10.52 4.75 -16.14
C ASN A 4 9.31 3.80 -16.18
N GLY A 5 8.60 3.60 -15.06
CA GLY A 5 7.43 2.71 -14.98
C GLY A 5 7.72 1.24 -15.30
N VAL A 6 8.96 0.77 -15.11
CA VAL A 6 9.37 -0.61 -15.43
C VAL A 6 10.05 -1.30 -14.25
N LEU A 7 9.98 -2.64 -14.23
CA LEU A 7 10.75 -3.44 -13.30
C LEU A 7 12.24 -3.42 -13.66
N SER A 8 13.09 -3.58 -12.64
CA SER A 8 14.52 -3.80 -12.86
C SER A 8 14.73 -5.17 -13.52
N THR A 9 15.65 -5.26 -14.49
CA THR A 9 16.02 -6.53 -15.14
C THR A 9 16.73 -7.50 -14.19
N THR A 10 17.39 -6.96 -13.18
CA THR A 10 18.05 -7.72 -12.11
C THR A 10 17.50 -7.26 -10.76
N PRO A 11 16.83 -8.13 -9.98
CA PRO A 11 16.28 -7.73 -8.70
C PRO A 11 17.41 -7.49 -7.69
N ILE A 12 17.38 -6.32 -7.05
CA ILE A 12 18.24 -6.03 -5.90
C ILE A 12 17.41 -6.28 -4.65
N THR A 13 17.51 -7.49 -4.11
CA THR A 13 16.74 -7.89 -2.93
C THR A 13 17.48 -7.61 -1.62
N GLY A 14 16.69 -7.39 -0.58
CA GLY A 14 17.15 -7.27 0.81
C GLY A 14 15.97 -7.39 1.78
N SER A 15 16.27 -7.39 3.07
CA SER A 15 15.22 -7.25 4.08
C SER A 15 14.48 -5.92 3.88
N PHE A 16 13.16 -5.94 4.03
CA PHE A 16 12.38 -4.71 4.09
C PHE A 16 12.83 -3.83 5.26
N ILE A 17 12.68 -2.51 5.13
CA ILE A 17 12.90 -1.58 6.23
C ILE A 17 11.74 -1.75 7.22
N ALA A 18 12.01 -1.63 8.52
CA ALA A 18 10.96 -1.70 9.53
C ALA A 18 9.97 -0.51 9.38
N PRO A 19 8.66 -0.73 9.54
CA PRO A 19 8.01 -1.95 10.02
C PRO A 19 7.60 -2.95 8.93
N ASP A 20 7.85 -2.69 7.65
CA ASP A 20 7.46 -3.55 6.52
C ASP A 20 8.13 -4.95 6.59
N ASN A 21 9.15 -5.11 7.44
CA ASN A 21 9.79 -6.38 7.75
C ASN A 21 9.01 -7.30 8.71
N GLN A 22 7.89 -6.84 9.28
CA GLN A 22 7.02 -7.66 10.12
C GLN A 22 6.43 -8.84 9.33
N PRO A 23 6.03 -9.94 10.00
CA PRO A 23 5.37 -11.06 9.33
C PRO A 23 4.13 -10.61 8.56
N PHE A 24 4.00 -11.07 7.32
CA PHE A 24 2.85 -10.74 6.47
C PHE A 24 1.53 -11.25 7.10
N SER A 25 0.53 -10.37 7.11
CA SER A 25 -0.86 -10.66 7.45
C SER A 25 -1.76 -10.03 6.39
N TYR A 26 -2.87 -10.69 6.07
CA TYR A 26 -3.89 -10.09 5.22
C TYR A 26 -4.65 -8.98 5.96
N THR A 27 -4.91 -9.16 7.25
CA THR A 27 -5.82 -8.31 8.04
C THR A 27 -5.12 -7.25 8.87
N THR A 28 -3.78 -7.19 8.80
CA THR A 28 -2.98 -6.20 9.52
C THR A 28 -1.83 -5.75 8.64
N ASP A 29 -1.61 -4.44 8.57
CA ASP A 29 -0.44 -3.85 7.92
C ASP A 29 0.20 -2.80 8.82
N TYR A 30 1.50 -2.58 8.66
CA TYR A 30 2.28 -1.64 9.45
C TYR A 30 3.01 -0.67 8.54
N GLU A 31 3.02 0.61 8.91
CA GLU A 31 3.64 1.66 8.10
C GLU A 31 4.34 2.70 8.98
N LYS A 32 5.53 3.16 8.57
CA LYS A 32 6.10 4.38 9.17
C LYS A 32 5.33 5.62 8.71
N GLY A 33 4.91 6.42 9.68
CA GLY A 33 4.24 7.70 9.44
C GLY A 33 4.61 8.77 10.47
N GLY A 34 4.03 9.94 10.30
CA GLY A 34 4.16 11.14 11.14
C GLY A 34 3.44 11.05 12.48
N ILE A 35 3.41 12.19 13.18
CA ILE A 35 2.96 12.27 14.58
C ILE A 35 1.43 12.11 14.75
N HIS A 36 0.65 12.61 13.79
CA HIS A 36 -0.80 12.45 13.73
C HIS A 36 -1.29 12.38 12.28
N LEU A 37 -2.56 12.02 12.09
CA LEU A 37 -3.22 12.12 10.78
C LEU A 37 -3.26 13.57 10.36
N GLN A 38 -3.00 13.83 9.08
CA GLN A 38 -2.98 15.18 8.51
C GLN A 38 -1.96 16.13 9.14
N ASP A 39 -0.96 15.59 9.87
CA ASP A 39 0.09 16.34 10.54
C ASP A 39 1.49 15.81 10.15
N PRO A 40 2.10 16.37 9.10
CA PRO A 40 3.46 16.02 8.69
C PRO A 40 4.55 16.84 9.42
N SER A 41 4.22 17.59 10.49
CA SER A 41 5.13 18.57 11.12
C SER A 41 6.47 18.00 11.61
N GLN A 42 6.52 16.69 11.88
CA GLN A 42 7.71 15.95 12.32
C GLN A 42 8.26 15.01 11.24
N GLY A 43 7.79 15.13 9.99
CA GLY A 43 8.10 14.22 8.90
C GLY A 43 7.30 12.91 8.97
N LEU A 44 7.70 11.93 8.16
CA LEU A 44 6.98 10.66 7.96
C LEU A 44 7.64 9.45 8.65
N ASP A 45 8.74 9.64 9.37
CA ASP A 45 9.47 8.57 10.06
C ASP A 45 9.44 8.75 11.59
N VAL A 46 8.24 8.98 12.15
CA VAL A 46 8.06 9.33 13.57
C VAL A 46 7.65 8.11 14.38
N GLN A 47 6.61 7.40 13.95
CA GLN A 47 6.06 6.25 14.67
C GLN A 47 5.53 5.18 13.73
N VAL A 48 5.32 3.99 14.27
CA VAL A 48 4.68 2.89 13.54
C VAL A 48 3.17 3.04 13.67
N TRP A 49 2.52 3.15 12.52
CA TRP A 49 1.08 3.07 12.37
C TRP A 49 0.69 1.64 12.05
N THR A 50 -0.47 1.22 12.54
CA THR A 50 -1.06 -0.09 12.27
C THR A 50 -2.41 0.12 11.60
N ALA A 51 -2.64 -0.53 10.47
CA ALA A 51 -3.99 -0.72 9.93
C ALA A 51 -4.47 -2.12 10.29
N GLN A 52 -5.73 -2.24 10.70
CA GLN A 52 -6.32 -3.50 11.09
C GLN A 52 -7.76 -3.64 10.58
N VAL A 53 -8.05 -4.77 9.96
CA VAL A 53 -9.40 -5.22 9.64
C VAL A 53 -10.09 -5.67 10.93
N LYS A 54 -11.27 -5.11 11.20
CA LYS A 54 -12.17 -5.53 12.28
C LYS A 54 -13.54 -5.89 11.71
N LEU A 55 -14.45 -6.36 12.56
CA LEU A 55 -15.76 -6.87 12.15
C LEU A 55 -16.56 -5.84 11.33
N ASP A 56 -16.47 -4.56 11.69
CA ASP A 56 -17.30 -3.47 11.20
C ASP A 56 -16.52 -2.38 10.44
N GLY A 57 -15.26 -2.65 10.08
CA GLY A 57 -14.48 -1.72 9.29
C GLY A 57 -12.98 -1.98 9.28
N ILE A 58 -12.25 -1.00 8.76
CA ILE A 58 -10.80 -0.90 8.85
C ILE A 58 -10.47 0.27 9.77
N TYR A 59 -9.57 -0.01 10.70
CA TYR A 59 -9.12 0.95 11.71
C TYR A 59 -7.63 1.20 11.55
N ILE A 60 -7.20 2.42 11.87
CA ILE A 60 -5.78 2.73 12.01
C ILE A 60 -5.49 3.31 13.39
N SER A 61 -4.30 3.03 13.92
CA SER A 61 -3.83 3.56 15.20
C SER A 61 -2.30 3.68 15.22
N ALA A 62 -1.79 4.47 16.16
CA ALA A 62 -0.36 4.60 16.43
C ALA A 62 -0.14 4.94 17.91
N PRO A 63 1.09 4.82 18.47
CA PRO A 63 1.33 5.10 19.88
C PRO A 63 0.82 6.47 20.36
N ASN A 64 0.92 7.50 19.53
CA ASN A 64 0.44 8.85 19.85
C ASN A 64 -0.90 9.20 19.20
N THR A 65 -1.51 8.31 18.41
CA THR A 65 -2.81 8.57 17.79
C THR A 65 -3.81 7.48 18.19
N PRO A 66 -4.91 7.84 18.90
CA PRO A 66 -5.92 6.87 19.26
C PRO A 66 -6.50 6.19 18.02
N GLU A 67 -7.07 5.02 18.21
CA GLU A 67 -7.62 4.26 17.11
C GLU A 67 -8.79 4.99 16.43
N VAL A 68 -8.71 5.10 15.10
CA VAL A 68 -9.71 5.75 14.24
C VAL A 68 -10.23 4.74 13.23
N LYS A 69 -11.55 4.67 13.08
CA LYS A 69 -12.18 3.92 11.98
C LYS A 69 -12.07 4.73 10.69
N ILE A 70 -11.38 4.19 9.69
CA ILE A 70 -11.14 4.86 8.41
C ILE A 70 -12.15 4.41 7.34
N LEU A 71 -12.50 3.13 7.34
CA LEU A 71 -13.54 2.59 6.47
C LEU A 71 -14.58 1.88 7.33
N SER A 72 -15.86 2.18 7.09
CA SER A 72 -16.97 1.44 7.67
C SER A 72 -17.42 0.34 6.72
N GLY A 73 -17.90 -0.78 7.26
CA GLY A 73 -18.52 -1.85 6.48
C GLY A 73 -18.10 -3.23 6.95
N LEU A 74 -18.76 -4.25 6.41
CA LEU A 74 -18.52 -5.64 6.76
C LEU A 74 -17.67 -6.32 5.68
N ARG A 75 -17.10 -7.48 6.04
CA ARG A 75 -16.43 -8.42 5.12
C ARG A 75 -15.23 -7.82 4.38
N TYR A 76 -14.47 -6.99 5.07
CA TYR A 76 -13.09 -6.71 4.69
C TYR A 76 -12.24 -7.95 4.98
N THR A 77 -11.35 -8.31 4.06
CA THR A 77 -10.49 -9.50 4.18
C THR A 77 -9.02 -9.17 4.01
N GLU A 78 -8.71 -8.02 3.41
CA GLU A 78 -7.34 -7.55 3.24
C GLU A 78 -7.23 -6.06 3.53
N VAL A 79 -6.07 -5.63 4.03
CA VAL A 79 -5.70 -4.23 4.20
C VAL A 79 -4.22 -4.00 3.85
N GLY A 80 -3.92 -2.87 3.23
CA GLY A 80 -2.59 -2.28 3.14
C GLY A 80 -2.65 -0.80 3.53
N LEU A 81 -1.57 -0.28 4.09
CA LEU A 81 -1.49 1.07 4.64
C LEU A 81 -0.32 1.83 4.02
N SER A 82 -0.59 3.04 3.55
CA SER A 82 0.46 4.04 3.36
C SER A 82 -0.04 5.44 3.70
N PHE A 83 0.85 6.42 3.70
CA PHE A 83 0.52 7.83 3.89
C PHE A 83 1.12 8.66 2.76
N ASP A 84 0.40 9.68 2.33
CA ASP A 84 1.00 10.72 1.50
C ASP A 84 1.86 11.69 2.34
N GLN A 85 2.47 12.67 1.66
CA GLN A 85 3.33 13.67 2.28
C GLN A 85 2.64 14.56 3.31
N ASN A 86 1.32 14.62 3.29
CA ASN A 86 0.52 15.39 4.22
C ASN A 86 -0.07 14.51 5.32
N MET A 87 0.40 13.27 5.49
CA MET A 87 -0.14 12.31 6.45
C MET A 87 -1.62 11.97 6.22
N ASN A 88 -2.09 12.02 4.97
CA ASN A 88 -3.40 11.46 4.64
C ASN A 88 -3.27 9.94 4.42
N PRO A 89 -4.10 9.12 5.10
CA PRO A 89 -4.05 7.68 4.95
C PRO A 89 -4.51 7.25 3.55
N HIS A 90 -3.75 6.35 2.96
CA HIS A 90 -4.12 5.61 1.76
C HIS A 90 -4.26 4.15 2.14
N ILE A 91 -5.45 3.59 1.92
CA ILE A 91 -5.80 2.24 2.37
C ILE A 91 -6.15 1.40 1.15
N SER A 92 -5.28 0.46 0.78
CA SER A 92 -5.72 -0.63 -0.10
C SER A 92 -6.51 -1.65 0.70
N PHE A 93 -7.54 -2.23 0.11
CA PHE A 93 -8.37 -3.20 0.82
C PHE A 93 -8.99 -4.21 -0.14
N VAL A 94 -9.48 -5.31 0.42
CA VAL A 94 -10.43 -6.21 -0.27
C VAL A 94 -11.70 -6.28 0.56
N GLN A 95 -12.84 -6.00 -0.06
CA GLN A 95 -14.17 -6.09 0.55
C GLN A 95 -15.11 -6.91 -0.32
N ASN A 96 -15.76 -7.94 0.25
CA ASN A 96 -16.61 -8.88 -0.50
C ASN A 96 -15.91 -9.47 -1.74
N GLY A 97 -14.59 -9.72 -1.65
CA GLY A 97 -13.78 -10.22 -2.76
C GLY A 97 -13.40 -9.18 -3.81
N ASN A 98 -13.78 -7.91 -3.66
CA ASN A 98 -13.41 -6.83 -4.58
C ASN A 98 -12.31 -5.97 -3.99
N ALA A 99 -11.22 -5.79 -4.73
CA ALA A 99 -10.13 -4.90 -4.35
C ALA A 99 -10.54 -3.43 -4.51
N GLY A 100 -10.02 -2.57 -3.63
CA GLY A 100 -10.22 -1.13 -3.70
C GLY A 100 -9.11 -0.35 -3.02
N LEU A 101 -9.21 0.97 -3.18
CA LEU A 101 -8.30 1.96 -2.60
C LEU A 101 -9.13 3.13 -2.05
N LEU A 102 -8.91 3.46 -0.77
CA LEU A 102 -9.26 4.76 -0.21
C LEU A 102 -8.03 5.67 -0.31
N TRP A 103 -8.20 6.89 -0.81
CA TRP A 103 -7.12 7.86 -0.97
C TRP A 103 -7.65 9.30 -0.85
N TYR A 104 -6.77 10.27 -0.61
CA TYR A 104 -7.16 11.68 -0.56
C TYR A 104 -7.09 12.31 -1.95
N ASP A 105 -8.23 12.75 -2.46
CA ASP A 105 -8.33 13.43 -3.75
C ASP A 105 -8.17 14.95 -3.56
N SER A 106 -6.98 15.44 -3.86
CA SER A 106 -6.64 16.86 -3.72
C SER A 106 -7.46 17.78 -4.62
N ALA A 107 -8.02 17.29 -5.72
CA ALA A 107 -8.89 18.09 -6.58
C ALA A 107 -10.32 18.22 -6.02
N ALA A 108 -10.79 17.20 -5.30
CA ALA A 108 -12.09 17.22 -4.62
C ALA A 108 -12.01 17.71 -3.17
N HIS A 109 -10.79 17.89 -2.65
CA HIS A 109 -10.50 18.17 -1.24
C HIS A 109 -11.15 17.19 -0.27
N ALA A 110 -11.29 15.92 -0.67
CA ALA A 110 -11.99 14.91 0.10
C ALA A 110 -11.38 13.51 -0.11
N ASN A 111 -11.67 12.59 0.81
CA ASN A 111 -11.35 11.18 0.61
C ASN A 111 -12.24 10.60 -0.49
N ALA A 112 -11.62 9.85 -1.40
CA ALA A 112 -12.27 9.12 -2.47
C ALA A 112 -11.99 7.63 -2.34
N THR A 113 -12.97 6.81 -2.70
CA THR A 113 -12.82 5.35 -2.79
C THR A 113 -12.93 4.94 -4.25
N MET A 114 -12.01 4.12 -4.72
CA MET A 114 -12.09 3.46 -6.02
C MET A 114 -12.08 1.95 -5.87
N MET A 115 -12.90 1.26 -6.67
CA MET A 115 -12.85 -0.18 -6.82
C MET A 115 -11.96 -0.55 -8.01
N ILE A 116 -11.26 -1.66 -7.92
CA ILE A 116 -10.31 -2.12 -8.93
C ILE A 116 -10.77 -3.52 -9.38
N PRO A 117 -11.54 -3.61 -10.47
CA PRO A 117 -12.01 -4.89 -10.97
C PRO A 117 -10.86 -5.85 -11.25
N ASP A 118 -11.09 -7.13 -10.96
CA ASP A 118 -10.17 -8.25 -11.20
C ASP A 118 -8.81 -8.17 -10.46
N ALA A 119 -8.59 -7.13 -9.65
CA ALA A 119 -7.39 -7.01 -8.85
C ALA A 119 -7.46 -7.88 -7.60
N ILE A 120 -6.33 -8.52 -7.30
CA ILE A 120 -6.14 -9.33 -6.09
C ILE A 120 -4.92 -8.82 -5.32
N ASN A 121 -5.00 -8.98 -4.01
CA ASN A 121 -3.96 -8.62 -3.04
C ASN A 121 -3.37 -7.20 -3.22
N PRO A 122 -4.20 -6.15 -3.22
CA PRO A 122 -3.70 -4.79 -3.43
C PRO A 122 -2.83 -4.34 -2.25
N ARG A 123 -1.66 -3.77 -2.53
CA ARG A 123 -0.73 -3.23 -1.53
C ARG A 123 -0.29 -1.82 -1.91
N THR A 124 -0.10 -0.97 -0.91
CA THR A 124 0.33 0.42 -1.08
C THR A 124 1.64 0.68 -0.38
N CYS A 125 2.43 1.61 -0.91
CA CYS A 125 3.60 2.15 -0.23
C CYS A 125 3.93 3.55 -0.74
N LEU A 126 4.62 4.34 0.06
CA LEU A 126 5.25 5.58 -0.41
C LEU A 126 6.60 5.25 -1.05
N ASP A 127 6.85 5.75 -2.26
CA ASP A 127 8.05 5.44 -3.03
C ASP A 127 9.36 5.95 -2.39
N ASP A 128 9.31 7.13 -1.76
CA ASP A 128 10.43 7.70 -1.01
C ASP A 128 9.94 8.48 0.22
N LYS A 129 10.31 8.01 1.41
CA LYS A 129 9.97 8.63 2.70
C LYS A 129 11.05 9.58 3.22
N ARG A 130 12.16 9.76 2.50
CA ARG A 130 13.27 10.59 2.96
C ARG A 130 12.90 12.07 2.95
N SER A 131 13.25 12.76 4.03
CA SER A 131 12.90 14.18 4.28
C SER A 131 13.40 15.16 3.21
N LEU A 132 14.42 14.81 2.44
CA LEU A 132 14.97 15.64 1.36
C LEU A 132 14.27 15.47 -0.01
N SER A 133 13.36 14.50 -0.16
CA SER A 133 12.67 14.15 -1.43
C SER A 133 11.18 14.58 -1.47
N SER A 134 10.69 15.27 -0.43
CA SER A 134 9.26 15.37 -0.09
C SER A 134 8.35 15.95 -1.17
N SER A 135 8.83 16.77 -2.10
CA SER A 135 7.98 17.34 -3.15
C SER A 135 7.72 16.41 -4.34
N SER A 136 8.36 15.24 -4.39
CA SER A 136 8.31 14.34 -5.56
C SER A 136 7.85 12.92 -5.27
N SER A 137 7.57 12.61 -4.00
CA SER A 137 7.10 11.29 -3.58
C SER A 137 5.62 11.09 -3.90
N ASP A 138 5.26 9.86 -4.29
CA ASP A 138 3.89 9.47 -4.60
C ASP A 138 3.57 8.17 -3.86
N VAL A 139 2.35 8.08 -3.32
CA VAL A 139 1.82 6.78 -2.93
C VAL A 139 1.64 5.94 -4.20
N LEU A 140 2.19 4.74 -4.17
CA LEU A 140 2.06 3.73 -5.20
C LEU A 140 1.10 2.65 -4.72
N LEU A 141 0.25 2.18 -5.63
CA LEU A 141 -0.65 1.06 -5.43
C LEU A 141 -0.23 -0.05 -6.40
N PHE A 142 0.01 -1.25 -5.89
CA PHE A 142 0.32 -2.45 -6.65
C PHE A 142 -0.75 -3.51 -6.44
N TYR A 143 -0.99 -4.33 -7.47
CA TYR A 143 -1.89 -5.48 -7.39
C TYR A 143 -1.60 -6.47 -8.52
N LEU A 144 -2.04 -7.71 -8.33
CA LEU A 144 -2.05 -8.72 -9.39
C LEU A 144 -3.44 -8.79 -10.03
N LYS A 145 -3.52 -9.31 -11.25
CA LYS A 145 -4.77 -9.82 -11.83
C LYS A 145 -4.73 -11.33 -11.99
N SER A 146 -5.87 -11.94 -12.35
CA SER A 146 -6.05 -13.40 -12.44
C SER A 146 -5.08 -14.15 -13.37
N ASP A 147 -4.43 -13.42 -14.27
CA ASP A 147 -3.44 -13.91 -15.24
C ASP A 147 -1.99 -13.76 -14.75
N ASN A 148 -1.79 -13.50 -13.46
CA ASN A 148 -0.49 -13.23 -12.83
C ASN A 148 0.27 -12.04 -13.42
N HIS A 149 -0.42 -11.08 -14.05
CA HIS A 149 0.20 -9.81 -14.38
C HIS A 149 0.19 -8.88 -13.18
N LEU A 150 1.36 -8.28 -12.92
CA LEU A 150 1.54 -7.23 -11.94
C LEU A 150 1.23 -5.88 -12.59
N TYR A 151 0.46 -5.06 -11.87
CA TYR A 151 0.12 -3.71 -12.27
C TYR A 151 0.48 -2.74 -11.14
N TYR A 152 0.67 -1.48 -11.50
CA TYR A 152 0.67 -0.41 -10.53
C TYR A 152 -0.14 0.80 -10.99
N ARG A 153 -0.55 1.61 -10.01
CA ARG A 153 -1.15 2.94 -10.15
C ARG A 153 -0.41 3.89 -9.22
N GLN A 154 -0.43 5.19 -9.50
CA GLN A 154 0.29 6.19 -8.71
C GLN A 154 -0.56 7.41 -8.38
N GLN A 155 -0.28 8.02 -7.23
CA GLN A 155 -1.01 9.18 -6.70
C GLN A 155 -0.99 10.38 -7.64
N ARG A 156 0.11 10.63 -8.35
CA ARG A 156 0.24 11.75 -9.30
C ARG A 156 -0.79 11.74 -10.41
N ASP A 157 -1.15 10.55 -10.87
CA ASP A 157 -2.18 10.35 -11.89
C ASP A 157 -3.57 10.18 -11.27
N ARG A 158 -3.72 10.53 -9.98
CA ARG A 158 -4.94 10.30 -9.18
C ARG A 158 -5.40 8.85 -9.27
N PHE A 159 -4.44 7.93 -9.38
CA PHE A 159 -4.63 6.50 -9.63
C PHE A 159 -5.49 6.17 -10.86
N GLY A 160 -5.71 7.11 -11.78
CA GLY A 160 -6.58 6.92 -12.95
C GLY A 160 -5.97 6.04 -14.04
N ILE A 161 -4.64 6.01 -14.12
CA ILE A 161 -3.89 5.23 -15.12
C ILE A 161 -3.38 3.94 -14.50
N GLU A 162 -3.66 2.82 -15.16
CA GLU A 162 -3.15 1.48 -14.83
C GLU A 162 -1.93 1.16 -15.69
N TYR A 163 -0.80 0.87 -15.05
CA TYR A 163 0.45 0.56 -15.72
C TYR A 163 0.80 -0.92 -15.56
N PRO A 164 0.90 -1.70 -16.65
CA PRO A 164 1.36 -3.09 -16.58
C PRO A 164 2.87 -3.16 -16.33
N LEU A 165 3.28 -3.99 -15.38
CA LEU A 165 4.69 -4.28 -15.09
C LEU A 165 5.16 -5.63 -15.65
N GLY A 166 4.23 -6.49 -16.04
CA GLY A 166 4.48 -7.77 -16.69
C GLY A 166 4.02 -8.98 -15.88
N VAL A 167 4.21 -10.17 -16.45
CA VAL A 167 3.89 -11.45 -15.80
C VAL A 167 4.91 -11.74 -14.70
N VAL A 168 4.42 -12.21 -13.56
CA VAL A 168 5.27 -12.63 -12.43
C VAL A 168 5.11 -14.11 -12.12
N ASP A 169 6.15 -14.72 -11.55
CA ASP A 169 6.06 -16.10 -11.05
C ASP A 169 5.50 -16.11 -9.62
N GLY A 170 4.16 -16.11 -9.53
CA GLY A 170 3.42 -16.20 -8.29
C GLY A 170 2.01 -15.62 -8.42
N ASN A 171 1.19 -15.81 -7.39
CA ASN A 171 -0.24 -15.48 -7.39
C ASN A 171 -0.69 -14.74 -6.13
N VAL A 172 0.24 -14.42 -5.22
CA VAL A 172 -0.04 -13.63 -4.02
C VAL A 172 0.94 -12.46 -3.93
N LEU A 173 0.43 -11.23 -4.03
CA LEU A 173 1.20 -10.04 -3.70
C LEU A 173 1.19 -9.84 -2.18
N ARG A 174 2.32 -10.12 -1.52
CA ARG A 174 2.41 -10.04 -0.06
C ARG A 174 2.65 -8.61 0.38
N ARG A 175 3.73 -8.02 -0.11
CA ARG A 175 4.28 -6.75 0.40
C ARG A 175 4.91 -5.94 -0.71
N VAL A 176 4.83 -4.62 -0.57
CA VAL A 176 5.55 -3.65 -1.39
C VAL A 176 6.13 -2.59 -0.45
N GLY A 177 7.37 -2.19 -0.68
CA GLY A 177 8.04 -1.26 0.23
C GLY A 177 9.53 -1.15 -0.03
N MET A 178 10.18 -0.29 0.73
CA MET A 178 11.61 -0.04 0.60
C MET A 178 12.41 -1.13 1.30
N ASN A 179 13.45 -1.66 0.66
CA ASN A 179 14.40 -2.55 1.31
C ASN A 179 15.61 -1.80 1.88
N GLN A 180 16.41 -2.48 2.70
CA GLN A 180 17.62 -1.92 3.34
C GLN A 180 18.71 -1.46 2.35
N LYS A 181 18.57 -1.74 1.05
CA LYS A 181 19.45 -1.24 -0.02
C LYS A 181 18.85 0.00 -0.71
N TYR A 182 17.81 0.60 -0.14
CA TYR A 182 17.08 1.74 -0.69
C TYR A 182 16.58 1.47 -2.11
N ARG A 183 15.99 0.29 -2.30
CA ARG A 183 15.25 -0.08 -3.51
C ARG A 183 13.83 -0.45 -3.15
N LEU A 184 12.88 0.07 -3.92
CA LEU A 184 11.51 -0.41 -3.88
C LEU A 184 11.52 -1.88 -4.28
N GLN A 185 10.91 -2.71 -3.44
CA GLN A 185 10.85 -4.15 -3.59
C GLN A 185 9.40 -4.61 -3.54
N ILE A 186 9.09 -5.61 -4.37
CA ILE A 186 7.78 -6.21 -4.47
C ILE A 186 7.95 -7.69 -4.14
N GLU A 187 7.32 -8.15 -3.06
CA GLU A 187 7.36 -9.55 -2.62
C GLU A 187 6.12 -10.28 -3.13
N ILE A 188 6.35 -11.26 -4.00
CA ILE A 188 5.33 -12.12 -4.57
C ILE A 188 5.60 -13.56 -4.13
N GLU A 189 4.54 -14.24 -3.68
CA GLU A 189 4.57 -15.64 -3.30
C GLU A 189 3.79 -16.48 -4.31
N LYS A 190 4.30 -17.69 -4.55
CA LYS A 190 3.66 -18.71 -5.37
C LYS A 190 3.05 -19.75 -4.45
N LEU A 191 1.74 -19.65 -4.24
CA LEU A 191 0.98 -20.71 -3.59
C LEU A 191 0.53 -21.71 -4.65
N SER A 192 0.88 -22.98 -4.47
CA SER A 192 0.29 -24.07 -5.24
C SER A 192 -1.22 -24.06 -5.02
N LYS A 193 -2.00 -24.09 -6.11
CA LYS A 193 -3.43 -24.37 -6.00
C LYS A 193 -3.58 -25.75 -5.33
N PRO A 194 -4.47 -25.92 -4.34
CA PRO A 194 -4.72 -27.25 -3.81
C PRO A 194 -5.15 -28.15 -4.96
N THR A 195 -4.42 -29.25 -5.17
CA THR A 195 -4.84 -30.30 -6.10
C THR A 195 -6.14 -30.86 -5.54
N ILE A 196 -7.23 -30.68 -6.27
CA ILE A 196 -8.53 -31.31 -5.98
C ILE A 196 -8.43 -32.80 -6.31
#